data_AF-A0A3A6QUB4-F1
#
_entry.id   AF-A0A3A6QUB4-F1
#
_cell.length_a   1.000
_cell.length_b   1.000
_cell.length_c   1.000
_cell.angle_alpha   90.00
_cell.angle_beta   90.00
_cell.angle_gamma   90.00
#
_symmetry.space_group_name_H-M   'P 1'
#
loop_
_entity.id
_entity.type
_entity.pdbx_description
1 polymer ?
#
loop_
_entity_poly.entity_id
_entity_poly.type
_entity_poly.pdbx_seq_one_letter_code
_entity_poly.pdbx_strand_id
1 'polypeptide(L)'
;MSLKHDSLRHPSPHHESAHSDFNVDTQRRGLFRALGRGVKGAIEVDDITTPNAIRPLGAVEESVFQRLCNQCGDCVTSCPQQILFMTPTGPEMDLSFNHCTFCLECINHCQHQALTSLSQTDTGWRPQFLNNCNARSSGNCDECADDCPQQAITIASKQLPKLSPHCNGCGECVSSCYGGAIVMRQAN
;
A
#
# COMPACT_ATOMS: atom_id res chain seq x y z
N MET A 1 64.53 -22.60 3.55
CA MET A 1 65.04 -22.48 2.16
C MET A 1 64.09 -21.55 1.43
N SER A 2 64.34 -20.24 1.39
CA SER A 2 65.07 -19.52 0.31
C SER A 2 64.69 -20.06 -1.06
N LEU A 3 64.17 -19.25 -1.99
CA LEU A 3 64.91 -18.13 -2.57
C LEU A 3 64.01 -16.95 -2.96
N LYS A 4 64.52 -15.76 -2.61
CA LYS A 4 64.11 -14.43 -3.07
C LYS A 4 64.53 -14.24 -4.53
N HIS A 5 63.83 -13.40 -5.29
CA HIS A 5 64.43 -12.68 -6.40
C HIS A 5 64.20 -11.18 -6.23
N ASP A 6 65.27 -10.47 -6.55
CA ASP A 6 65.66 -9.15 -6.09
C ASP A 6 65.23 -8.04 -7.06
N SER A 7 65.24 -6.82 -6.52
CA SER A 7 64.84 -5.56 -7.16
C SER A 7 65.85 -5.04 -8.17
N LEU A 8 65.40 -4.25 -9.15
CA LEU A 8 66.16 -3.10 -9.67
C LEU A 8 65.28 -1.87 -9.92
N ARG A 9 65.88 -0.69 -9.70
CA ARG A 9 65.33 0.65 -9.42
C ARG A 9 65.31 1.57 -10.65
N HIS A 10 64.28 2.44 -10.74
CA HIS A 10 64.25 3.93 -10.89
C HIS A 10 65.26 4.64 -11.83
N PRO A 11 64.87 5.70 -12.58
CA PRO A 11 64.64 7.03 -11.95
C PRO A 11 63.54 7.93 -12.55
N SER A 12 63.10 8.87 -11.70
CA SER A 12 62.23 10.02 -11.99
C SER A 12 62.93 11.12 -12.79
N PRO A 13 62.15 12.09 -13.30
CA PRO A 13 62.58 13.49 -13.29
C PRO A 13 61.56 14.43 -12.62
N HIS A 14 62.12 15.38 -11.86
CA HIS A 14 61.55 16.67 -11.46
C HIS A 14 61.40 17.58 -12.73
N HIS A 15 60.79 18.77 -12.79
CA HIS A 15 60.30 19.78 -11.86
C HIS A 15 59.46 20.81 -12.69
N GLU A 16 58.62 21.59 -11.99
CA GLU A 16 58.27 23.00 -12.26
C GLU A 16 57.24 23.44 -13.33
N SER A 17 56.62 24.56 -12.96
CA SER A 17 55.31 25.12 -13.27
C SER A 17 55.38 26.42 -14.10
N ALA A 18 54.37 26.73 -14.93
CA ALA A 18 53.96 28.11 -15.21
C ALA A 18 52.61 28.19 -15.95
N HIS A 19 51.87 29.23 -15.61
CA HIS A 19 50.53 29.63 -16.03
C HIS A 19 50.44 30.07 -17.50
N SER A 20 49.26 29.91 -18.12
CA SER A 20 48.77 30.91 -19.09
C SER A 20 47.24 30.96 -19.10
N ASP A 21 46.73 32.14 -18.80
CA ASP A 21 45.33 32.54 -18.81
C ASP A 21 44.66 32.30 -20.16
N PHE A 22 43.48 31.68 -20.17
CA PHE A 22 42.56 31.76 -21.31
C PHE A 22 41.36 32.62 -20.92
N ASN A 23 41.47 33.90 -21.28
CA ASN A 23 40.43 34.91 -21.15
C ASN A 23 39.37 34.68 -22.24
N VAL A 24 38.15 34.29 -21.86
CA VAL A 24 37.02 34.21 -22.80
C VAL A 24 36.30 35.55 -22.79
N ASP A 25 36.52 36.28 -23.87
CA ASP A 25 36.00 37.60 -24.17
C ASP A 25 34.47 37.64 -24.24
N THR A 26 33.86 38.32 -23.28
CA THR A 26 32.44 38.63 -23.18
C THR A 26 32.04 39.75 -24.13
N GLN A 27 31.98 39.50 -25.45
CA GLN A 27 31.40 40.51 -26.36
C GLN A 27 30.85 40.00 -27.71
N ARG A 28 30.05 38.93 -27.71
CA ARG A 28 29.13 38.66 -28.84
C ARG A 28 27.70 38.44 -28.37
N ARG A 29 27.07 39.56 -28.00
CA ARG A 29 25.63 39.66 -27.79
C ARG A 29 24.89 39.54 -29.12
N GLY A 30 23.89 38.67 -29.13
CA GLY A 30 22.76 38.70 -30.06
C GLY A 30 22.99 37.87 -31.32
N LEU A 31 22.22 36.78 -31.47
CA LEU A 31 21.02 36.82 -32.32
C LEU A 31 20.47 35.41 -32.61
N PHE A 32 20.15 34.58 -31.61
CA PHE A 32 19.29 33.40 -31.87
C PHE A 32 18.30 33.18 -30.72
N ARG A 33 17.16 33.87 -30.81
CA ARG A 33 15.90 33.46 -30.21
C ARG A 33 15.24 32.47 -31.18
N ALA A 34 15.30 31.18 -30.88
CA ALA A 34 14.49 30.16 -31.55
C ALA A 34 14.14 29.03 -30.57
N LEU A 35 13.16 29.33 -29.71
CA LEU A 35 12.09 28.47 -29.20
C LEU A 35 12.45 27.01 -28.85
N GLY A 36 12.89 26.81 -27.61
CA GLY A 36 12.87 25.51 -26.95
C GLY A 36 11.43 25.01 -26.78
N ARG A 37 11.04 24.01 -27.57
CA ARG A 37 9.89 23.15 -27.25
C ARG A 37 10.31 22.18 -26.15
N GLY A 38 10.25 22.66 -24.90
CA GLY A 38 10.33 21.81 -23.73
C GLY A 38 9.11 20.88 -23.70
N VAL A 39 9.34 19.58 -23.60
CA VAL A 39 8.30 18.60 -23.28
C VAL A 39 7.88 18.86 -21.83
N LYS A 40 6.91 19.75 -21.66
CA LYS A 40 6.18 19.95 -20.40
C LYS A 40 5.07 18.91 -20.35
N GLY A 41 5.44 17.68 -20.04
CA GLY A 41 4.50 16.61 -19.73
C GLY A 41 4.95 15.98 -18.43
N ALA A 42 4.73 16.66 -17.31
CA ALA A 42 4.68 15.97 -16.03
C ALA A 42 3.46 15.05 -16.12
N ILE A 43 3.68 13.74 -16.09
CA ILE A 43 2.58 12.80 -15.88
C ILE A 43 2.12 13.05 -14.45
N GLU A 44 0.98 13.70 -14.29
CA GLU A 44 0.23 13.69 -13.05
C GLU A 44 -0.30 12.26 -12.91
N VAL A 45 0.45 11.43 -12.18
CA VAL A 45 -0.06 10.13 -11.73
C VAL A 45 -1.06 10.47 -10.64
N ASP A 46 -2.34 10.52 -11.01
CA ASP A 46 -3.42 10.48 -10.02
C ASP A 46 -3.26 9.17 -9.25
N ASP A 47 -2.65 9.28 -8.07
CA ASP A 47 -2.38 8.19 -7.14
C ASP A 47 -3.67 7.77 -6.43
N ILE A 48 -4.63 7.31 -7.21
CA ILE A 48 -5.78 6.57 -6.70
C ILE A 48 -5.35 5.11 -6.73
N THR A 49 -4.51 4.72 -5.77
CA THR A 49 -4.21 3.30 -5.54
C THR A 49 -5.47 2.66 -4.96
N THR A 50 -6.24 1.96 -5.79
CA THR A 50 -7.34 1.11 -5.32
C THR A 50 -6.78 0.06 -4.36
N PRO A 51 -7.32 -0.08 -3.14
CA PRO A 51 -6.80 -1.07 -2.20
C PRO A 51 -6.84 -2.48 -2.80
N ASN A 52 -5.75 -3.22 -2.69
CA ASN A 52 -5.74 -4.64 -3.03
C ASN A 52 -6.41 -5.42 -1.89
N ALA A 53 -7.73 -5.55 -1.97
CA ALA A 53 -8.54 -6.07 -0.88
C ALA A 53 -8.13 -7.48 -0.43
N ILE A 54 -7.63 -8.34 -1.33
CA ILE A 54 -7.19 -9.69 -0.95
C ILE A 54 -5.96 -9.65 -0.04
N ARG A 55 -5.11 -8.63 -0.16
CA ARG A 55 -3.82 -8.57 0.53
C ARG A 55 -3.93 -7.85 1.88
N PRO A 56 -2.91 -7.97 2.75
CA PRO A 56 -2.82 -7.13 3.95
C PRO A 56 -2.87 -5.65 3.62
N LEU A 57 -3.19 -4.83 4.62
CA LEU A 57 -3.22 -3.37 4.45
C LEU A 57 -1.91 -2.84 3.87
N GLY A 58 -2.04 -1.88 2.95
CA GLY A 58 -0.91 -1.21 2.33
C GLY A 58 -0.24 -2.00 1.23
N ALA A 59 -0.78 -3.14 0.81
CA ALA A 59 -0.22 -3.88 -0.30
C ALA A 59 -0.13 -3.02 -1.55
N VAL A 60 1.07 -2.99 -2.14
CA VAL A 60 1.31 -2.41 -3.46
C VAL A 60 0.53 -3.18 -4.53
N GLU A 61 0.54 -2.68 -5.76
CA GLU A 61 -0.06 -3.36 -6.92
C GLU A 61 0.38 -4.83 -6.98
N GLU A 62 -0.54 -5.74 -7.31
CA GLU A 62 -0.37 -7.18 -7.19
C GLU A 62 0.91 -7.70 -7.87
N SER A 63 1.24 -7.24 -9.08
CA SER A 63 2.48 -7.66 -9.74
C SER A 63 3.73 -7.22 -8.97
N VAL A 64 3.72 -6.02 -8.38
CA VAL A 64 4.81 -5.51 -7.53
C VAL A 64 4.86 -6.30 -6.22
N PHE A 65 3.71 -6.58 -5.62
CA PHE A 65 3.59 -7.33 -4.37
C PHE A 65 4.22 -8.71 -4.52
N GLN A 66 3.91 -9.44 -5.60
CA GLN A 66 4.49 -10.76 -5.88
C GLN A 66 6.02 -10.75 -6.05
N ARG A 67 6.61 -9.60 -6.44
CA ARG A 67 8.06 -9.45 -6.56
C ARG A 67 8.74 -9.09 -5.24
N LEU A 68 8.06 -8.32 -4.40
CA LEU A 68 8.62 -7.80 -3.14
C LEU A 68 8.36 -8.74 -1.96
N CYS A 69 7.18 -9.36 -1.89
CA CYS A 69 6.82 -10.25 -0.80
C CYS A 69 7.60 -11.57 -0.92
N ASN A 70 8.40 -11.88 0.10
CA ASN A 70 9.09 -13.16 0.20
C ASN A 70 8.33 -14.22 1.02
N GLN A 71 7.07 -13.95 1.38
CA GLN A 71 6.22 -14.84 2.16
C GLN A 71 6.76 -15.19 3.57
N CYS A 72 7.50 -14.29 4.22
CA CYS A 72 8.04 -14.52 5.57
C CYS A 72 6.98 -14.77 6.66
N GLY A 73 5.78 -14.20 6.49
CA GLY A 73 4.67 -14.37 7.45
C GLY A 73 4.69 -13.43 8.66
N ASP A 74 5.61 -12.46 8.72
CA ASP A 74 5.70 -11.53 9.86
C ASP A 74 4.41 -10.71 10.04
N CYS A 75 3.83 -10.24 8.92
CA CYS A 75 2.54 -9.53 8.95
C CYS A 75 1.37 -10.39 9.43
N VAL A 76 1.39 -11.70 9.15
CA VAL A 76 0.37 -12.65 9.62
C VAL A 76 0.50 -12.81 11.14
N THR A 77 1.72 -13.00 11.63
CA THR A 77 2.01 -13.20 13.05
C THR A 77 1.76 -11.94 13.88
N SER A 78 2.03 -10.75 13.32
CA SER A 78 1.83 -9.48 14.02
C SER A 78 0.39 -9.00 14.05
N CYS A 79 -0.53 -9.60 13.27
CA CYS A 79 -1.91 -9.15 13.20
C CYS A 79 -2.69 -9.49 14.49
N PRO A 80 -3.05 -8.51 15.33
CA PRO A 80 -3.75 -8.81 16.59
C PRO A 80 -5.16 -9.36 16.38
N GLN A 81 -5.78 -9.04 15.24
CA GLN A 81 -7.13 -9.50 14.90
C GLN A 81 -7.15 -10.87 14.22
N GLN A 82 -5.97 -11.42 13.88
CA GLN A 82 -5.85 -12.74 13.24
C GLN A 82 -6.66 -12.88 11.94
N ILE A 83 -6.83 -11.77 11.22
CA ILE A 83 -7.55 -11.70 9.93
C ILE A 83 -6.63 -11.94 8.72
N LEU A 84 -5.37 -12.28 8.95
CA LEU A 84 -4.39 -12.55 7.90
C LEU A 84 -3.96 -14.01 7.97
N PHE A 85 -3.76 -14.63 6.81
CA PHE A 85 -3.33 -16.03 6.70
C PHE A 85 -2.41 -16.21 5.50
N MET A 86 -1.56 -17.23 5.53
CA MET A 86 -0.62 -17.52 4.44
C MET A 86 -1.27 -18.39 3.37
N THR A 87 -1.11 -18.03 2.10
CA THR A 87 -1.47 -18.84 0.93
C THR A 87 -0.25 -19.07 0.03
N PRO A 88 -0.34 -19.94 -1.00
CA PRO A 88 0.77 -20.13 -1.95
C PRO A 88 1.19 -18.85 -2.68
N THR A 89 0.33 -17.84 -2.74
CA THR A 89 0.62 -16.55 -3.39
C THR A 89 1.06 -15.46 -2.39
N GLY A 90 1.30 -15.84 -1.13
CA GLY A 90 1.63 -14.92 -0.04
C GLY A 90 0.47 -14.70 0.93
N PRO A 91 0.61 -13.72 1.85
CA PRO A 91 -0.42 -13.46 2.85
C PRO A 91 -1.68 -12.86 2.20
N GLU A 92 -2.84 -13.27 2.73
CA GLU A 92 -4.16 -12.81 2.33
C GLU A 92 -4.99 -12.40 3.55
N MET A 93 -5.96 -11.51 3.34
CA MET A 93 -6.90 -11.00 4.34
C MET A 93 -8.25 -11.71 4.23
N ASP A 94 -8.78 -12.16 5.37
CA ASP A 94 -10.14 -12.70 5.51
C ASP A 94 -10.86 -12.01 6.68
N LEU A 95 -11.98 -11.37 6.36
CA LEU A 95 -12.84 -10.63 7.29
C LEU A 95 -14.15 -11.39 7.59
N SER A 96 -14.17 -12.71 7.39
CA SER A 96 -15.36 -13.55 7.58
C SER A 96 -15.76 -13.74 9.05
N PHE A 97 -14.82 -13.57 9.99
CA PHE A 97 -15.04 -13.82 11.41
C PHE A 97 -14.60 -12.68 12.33
N ASN A 98 -13.70 -11.82 11.85
CA ASN A 98 -13.17 -10.71 12.62
C ASN A 98 -12.94 -9.49 11.72
N HIS A 99 -12.54 -8.38 12.31
CA HIS A 99 -12.45 -7.09 11.65
C HIS A 99 -11.02 -6.55 11.62
N CYS A 100 -10.75 -5.60 10.73
CA CYS A 100 -9.53 -4.83 10.73
C CYS A 100 -9.70 -3.56 11.57
N THR A 101 -8.85 -3.38 12.59
CA THR A 101 -8.81 -2.18 13.43
C THR A 101 -7.95 -1.06 12.86
N PHE A 102 -7.34 -1.26 11.68
CA PHE A 102 -6.34 -0.35 11.09
C PHE A 102 -5.17 -0.03 12.03
N CYS A 103 -4.74 -0.98 12.88
CA CYS A 103 -3.60 -0.82 13.78
C CYS A 103 -2.23 -0.72 13.09
N LEU A 104 -2.15 -1.03 11.79
CA LEU A 104 -0.94 -0.97 10.94
C LEU A 104 0.18 -1.96 11.30
N GLU A 105 -0.03 -2.90 12.23
CA GLU A 105 0.98 -3.89 12.61
C GLU A 105 1.47 -4.76 11.44
N CYS A 106 0.62 -5.04 10.46
CA CYS A 106 1.04 -5.75 9.25
C CYS A 106 2.04 -4.94 8.41
N ILE A 107 1.85 -3.61 8.30
CA ILE A 107 2.75 -2.72 7.58
C ILE A 107 4.06 -2.55 8.36
N ASN A 108 3.98 -2.31 9.67
CA ASN A 108 5.14 -2.08 10.53
C ASN A 108 6.12 -3.27 10.56
N HIS A 109 5.60 -4.48 10.39
CA HIS A 109 6.39 -5.71 10.34
C HIS A 109 6.84 -6.11 8.92
N CYS A 110 6.46 -5.37 7.88
CA CYS A 110 6.87 -5.68 6.50
C CYS A 110 8.25 -5.07 6.18
N GLN A 111 9.31 -5.87 6.31
CA GLN A 111 10.68 -5.41 5.99
C GLN A 111 10.98 -5.34 4.49
N HIS A 112 10.13 -5.94 3.64
CA HIS A 112 10.37 -6.10 2.21
C HIS A 112 9.65 -5.06 1.33
N GLN A 113 9.00 -4.06 1.94
CA GLN A 113 8.29 -2.98 1.24
C GLN A 113 7.14 -3.46 0.33
N ALA A 114 6.69 -4.70 0.49
CA ALA A 114 5.50 -5.21 -0.18
C ALA A 114 4.21 -4.57 0.37
N LEU A 115 4.27 -4.09 1.61
CA LEU A 115 3.23 -3.30 2.27
C LEU A 115 3.79 -1.90 2.56
N THR A 116 3.08 -0.87 2.15
CA THR A 116 3.47 0.55 2.29
C THR A 116 2.47 1.31 3.16
N SER A 117 2.83 2.54 3.56
CA SER A 117 1.92 3.41 4.30
C SER A 117 0.62 3.67 3.53
N LEU A 118 -0.48 3.77 4.27
CA LEU A 118 -1.80 4.11 3.73
C LEU A 118 -1.99 5.62 3.63
N SER A 119 -2.57 6.08 2.53
CA SER A 119 -3.11 7.44 2.39
C SER A 119 -4.50 7.58 3.02
N GLN A 120 -5.24 6.48 3.13
CA GLN A 120 -6.58 6.40 3.71
C GLN A 120 -6.82 5.05 4.40
N THR A 121 -7.68 5.04 5.43
CA THR A 121 -8.12 3.80 6.07
C THR A 121 -9.23 3.18 5.24
N ASP A 122 -8.89 2.30 4.31
CA ASP A 122 -9.84 1.48 3.55
C ASP A 122 -9.23 0.11 3.26
N THR A 123 -9.94 -0.96 3.60
CA THR A 123 -9.49 -2.33 3.31
C THR A 123 -9.78 -2.76 1.87
N GLY A 124 -10.62 -2.03 1.14
CA GLY A 124 -11.16 -2.43 -0.16
C GLY A 124 -12.27 -3.48 -0.06
N TRP A 125 -12.66 -3.93 1.14
CA TRP A 125 -13.80 -4.82 1.33
C TRP A 125 -15.10 -4.05 1.60
N ARG A 126 -16.25 -4.63 1.29
CA ARG A 126 -17.57 -4.11 1.64
C ARG A 126 -18.50 -5.25 2.06
N PRO A 127 -19.38 -5.02 3.05
CA PRO A 127 -20.36 -6.01 3.46
C PRO A 127 -21.47 -6.16 2.42
N GLN A 128 -21.91 -7.40 2.22
CA GLN A 128 -23.12 -7.75 1.50
C GLN A 128 -24.12 -8.36 2.49
N PHE A 129 -25.31 -7.76 2.57
CA PHE A 129 -26.39 -8.22 3.45
C PHE A 129 -27.24 -9.29 2.78
N LEU A 130 -27.46 -10.40 3.46
CA LEU A 130 -28.15 -11.58 2.95
C LEU A 130 -29.62 -11.62 3.39
N ASN A 131 -30.44 -12.39 2.66
CA ASN A 131 -31.89 -12.46 2.87
C ASN A 131 -32.31 -13.04 4.23
N ASN A 132 -31.43 -13.78 4.91
CA ASN A 132 -31.65 -14.32 6.26
C ASN A 132 -31.44 -13.27 7.38
N CYS A 133 -31.22 -11.99 7.05
CA CYS A 133 -31.04 -10.92 8.02
C CYS A 133 -32.28 -10.71 8.92
N ASN A 134 -32.06 -10.62 10.24
CA ASN A 134 -33.13 -10.41 11.23
C ASN A 134 -33.81 -9.04 11.06
N ALA A 135 -33.07 -7.99 10.69
CA ALA A 135 -33.65 -6.68 10.39
C ALA A 135 -34.74 -6.78 9.30
N ARG A 136 -34.53 -7.65 8.32
CA ARG A 136 -35.50 -7.91 7.25
C ARG A 136 -36.65 -8.80 7.73
N SER A 137 -36.38 -9.86 8.49
CA SER A 137 -37.40 -10.86 8.86
C SER A 137 -38.31 -10.40 10.01
N SER A 138 -37.73 -9.84 11.08
CA SER A 138 -38.45 -9.44 12.29
C SER A 138 -38.61 -7.92 12.42
N GLY A 139 -37.70 -7.14 11.82
CA GLY A 139 -37.79 -5.67 11.84
C GLY A 139 -37.30 -5.00 13.12
N ASN A 140 -36.56 -5.72 13.97
CA ASN A 140 -36.09 -5.27 15.29
C ASN A 140 -34.62 -5.66 15.56
N CYS A 141 -33.75 -5.49 14.58
CA CYS A 141 -32.33 -5.85 14.71
C CYS A 141 -31.49 -4.76 14.05
N ASP A 142 -30.75 -4.02 14.87
CA ASP A 142 -29.94 -2.88 14.43
C ASP A 142 -28.45 -3.02 14.77
N GLU A 143 -28.04 -4.17 15.33
CA GLU A 143 -26.69 -4.45 15.86
C GLU A 143 -25.55 -4.00 14.94
N CYS A 144 -25.62 -4.37 13.65
CA CYS A 144 -24.54 -4.04 12.72
C CYS A 144 -24.49 -2.55 12.36
N ALA A 145 -25.59 -1.81 12.50
CA ALA A 145 -25.62 -0.37 12.35
C ALA A 145 -25.09 0.32 13.61
N ASP A 146 -25.50 -0.14 14.79
CA ASP A 146 -25.08 0.41 16.07
C ASP A 146 -23.57 0.26 16.30
N ASP A 147 -23.02 -0.90 15.97
CA ASP A 147 -21.59 -1.19 16.13
C ASP A 147 -20.73 -0.61 15.00
N CYS A 148 -21.32 -0.09 13.92
CA CYS A 148 -20.55 0.40 12.78
C CYS A 148 -19.75 1.66 13.17
N PRO A 149 -18.41 1.61 13.24
CA PRO A 149 -17.61 2.76 13.69
C PRO A 149 -17.66 3.93 12.70
N GLN A 150 -18.02 3.66 11.44
CA GLN A 150 -18.17 4.66 10.39
C GLN A 150 -19.60 5.18 10.23
N GLN A 151 -20.56 4.65 11.02
CA GLN A 151 -21.99 4.95 10.88
C GLN A 151 -22.48 4.78 9.42
N ALA A 152 -21.91 3.79 8.73
CA ALA A 152 -22.10 3.60 7.29
C ALA A 152 -23.29 2.71 6.93
N ILE A 153 -24.03 2.23 7.93
CA ILE A 153 -25.13 1.28 7.76
C ILE A 153 -26.42 1.93 8.25
N THR A 154 -27.46 1.88 7.43
CA THR A 154 -28.80 2.35 7.78
C THR A 154 -29.80 1.20 7.62
N ILE A 155 -30.72 1.07 8.56
CA ILE A 155 -31.70 -0.02 8.60
C ILE A 155 -33.10 0.59 8.68
N ALA A 156 -33.95 0.18 7.76
CA ALA A 156 -35.38 0.47 7.81
C ALA A 156 -36.14 -0.80 8.23
N SER A 157 -37.26 -0.62 8.93
CA SER A 157 -38.05 -1.74 9.44
C SER A 157 -38.42 -2.73 8.32
N LYS A 158 -38.15 -4.02 8.56
CA LYS A 158 -38.40 -5.12 7.62
C LYS A 158 -37.70 -4.96 6.26
N GLN A 159 -36.55 -4.28 6.24
CA GLN A 159 -35.70 -4.17 5.06
C GLN A 159 -34.29 -4.72 5.33
N LEU A 160 -33.55 -5.00 4.26
CA LEU A 160 -32.11 -5.23 4.39
C LEU A 160 -31.41 -3.91 4.74
N PRO A 161 -30.31 -3.97 5.51
CA PRO A 161 -29.46 -2.81 5.72
C PRO A 161 -28.97 -2.21 4.39
N LYS A 162 -28.82 -0.89 4.37
CA LYS A 162 -28.24 -0.13 3.25
C LYS A 162 -26.89 0.41 3.66
N LEU A 163 -25.91 0.26 2.76
CA LEU A 163 -24.55 0.72 2.95
C LEU A 163 -24.34 2.11 2.33
N SER A 164 -23.67 3.00 3.04
CA SER A 164 -23.24 4.30 2.54
C SER A 164 -21.79 4.28 2.06
N PRO A 165 -21.35 5.27 1.26
CA PRO A 165 -19.96 5.40 0.84
C PRO A 165 -18.94 5.62 1.96
N HIS A 166 -19.37 5.96 3.18
CA HIS A 166 -18.46 6.13 4.34
C HIS A 166 -17.90 4.80 4.87
N CYS A 167 -18.41 3.65 4.39
CA CYS A 167 -17.86 2.36 4.76
C CYS A 167 -16.42 2.23 4.28
N ASN A 168 -15.50 1.95 5.21
CA ASN A 168 -14.09 1.69 4.95
C ASN A 168 -13.74 0.20 4.89
N GLY A 169 -14.74 -0.68 4.95
CA GLY A 169 -14.52 -2.11 4.86
C GLY A 169 -13.87 -2.76 6.09
N CYS A 170 -13.89 -2.13 7.27
CA CYS A 170 -13.30 -2.72 8.49
C CYS A 170 -13.81 -4.14 8.80
N GLY A 171 -15.09 -4.43 8.52
CA GLY A 171 -15.69 -5.74 8.78
C GLY A 171 -16.36 -5.88 10.14
N GLU A 172 -16.36 -4.86 11.02
CA GLU A 172 -16.98 -4.92 12.36
C GLU A 172 -18.41 -5.46 12.32
N CYS A 173 -19.20 -5.02 11.32
CA CYS A 173 -20.57 -5.47 11.12
C CYS A 173 -20.74 -6.99 11.02
N VAL A 174 -19.74 -7.72 10.52
CA VAL A 174 -19.75 -9.18 10.44
C VAL A 174 -19.64 -9.78 11.85
N SER A 175 -18.72 -9.25 12.66
CA SER A 175 -18.54 -9.67 14.06
C SER A 175 -19.77 -9.38 14.92
N SER A 176 -20.48 -8.27 14.67
CA SER A 176 -21.76 -7.95 15.34
C SER A 176 -22.93 -8.83 14.91
N CYS A 177 -22.88 -9.42 13.71
CA CYS A 177 -24.02 -10.15 13.15
C CYS A 177 -24.09 -11.60 13.67
N TYR A 178 -24.67 -11.79 14.85
CA TYR A 178 -24.90 -13.13 15.42
C TYR A 178 -25.78 -14.04 14.53
N GLY A 179 -26.55 -13.46 13.60
CA GLY A 179 -27.39 -14.20 12.65
C GLY A 179 -26.67 -14.71 11.41
N GLY A 180 -25.38 -14.39 11.22
CA GLY A 180 -24.60 -14.84 10.06
C GLY A 180 -25.19 -14.37 8.72
N ALA A 181 -25.73 -13.16 8.69
CA ALA A 181 -26.43 -12.60 7.52
C ALA A 181 -25.61 -11.55 6.76
N ILE A 182 -24.31 -11.50 6.99
CA ILE A 182 -23.38 -10.54 6.37
C ILE A 182 -22.16 -11.33 5.88
N VAL A 183 -21.75 -11.06 4.64
CA VAL A 183 -20.48 -11.58 4.07
C VAL A 183 -19.66 -10.42 3.53
N MET A 184 -18.34 -10.49 3.62
CA MET A 184 -17.47 -9.48 3.03
C MET A 184 -17.16 -9.83 1.58
N ARG A 185 -17.20 -8.82 0.72
CA ARG A 185 -16.83 -8.90 -0.70
C ARG A 185 -15.87 -7.78 -1.04
N GLN A 186 -15.04 -7.96 -2.07
CA GLN A 186 -14.19 -6.89 -2.57
C GLN A 186 -15.06 -5.83 -3.23
N ALA A 187 -14.72 -4.56 -3.00
CA ALA A 187 -15.27 -3.45 -3.76
C ALA A 187 -14.68 -3.52 -5.17
N ASN A 188 -15.53 -3.87 -6.15
CA ASN A 188 -15.17 -3.79 -7.57
C ASN A 188 -15.01 -2.34 -8.02
#